data_AF-A0A368U979-F1
#
_entry.id   AF-A0A368U979-F1
#
_cell.length_a   1.000
_cell.length_b   1.000
_cell.length_c   1.000
_cell.angle_alpha   90.00
_cell.angle_beta   90.00
_cell.angle_gamma   90.00
#
_symmetry.space_group_name_H-M   'P 1'
#
loop_
_entity.id
_entity.type
_entity.pdbx_description
1 polymer ?
#
loop_
_entity_poly.entity_id
_entity_poly.type
_entity_poly.pdbx_seq_one_letter_code
_entity_poly.pdbx_strand_id
1 'polypeptide(L)'
;MNIQSPVDFFHAHLGQYLVPDASPRNSTAPSLPTRTKAAREAGLAAADLPVKRVGTGMPVYYIVTPSHAWFLSNTAAPSSERVTAVRIDDDEGRAAIKGNQYLAHWLYHEAPLDQPFLIGNVEKASPIAAMAISLPPTRIIFCTTGKYGRLVLNLLDFREDVATVRASGIPWETLRKANLLKEKVRQSAKGILAPQEEVTARKEIGKLRKKHPELLATLKALHAKPGSGEATLLHWFFQEGNYYGQVIKAAQQAAS
;
A
#
# COMPACT_ATOMS: atom_id res chain seq x y z
N MET A 1 -9.35 -19.75 18.48
CA MET A 1 -9.63 -19.27 17.12
C MET A 1 -9.03 -20.29 16.15
N ASN A 2 -9.83 -21.02 15.38
CA ASN A 2 -9.29 -21.88 14.33
C ASN A 2 -8.64 -20.97 13.28
N ILE A 3 -7.34 -21.11 13.06
CA ILE A 3 -6.63 -20.29 12.07
C ILE A 3 -7.04 -20.80 10.69
N GLN A 4 -8.05 -20.17 10.11
CA GLN A 4 -8.44 -20.35 8.72
C GLN A 4 -7.24 -20.00 7.83
N SER A 5 -6.99 -20.78 6.77
CA SER A 5 -5.87 -20.49 5.88
C SER A 5 -6.04 -19.11 5.23
N PRO A 6 -4.96 -18.37 4.89
CA PRO A 6 -5.09 -17.06 4.24
C PRO A 6 -5.93 -17.09 2.95
N VAL A 7 -5.89 -18.21 2.23
CA VAL A 7 -6.67 -18.43 1.01
C VAL A 7 -8.16 -18.59 1.34
N ASP A 8 -8.49 -19.37 2.37
CA ASP A 8 -9.88 -19.55 2.78
C ASP A 8 -10.46 -18.26 3.37
N PHE A 9 -9.66 -17.49 4.11
CA PHE A 9 -10.04 -16.19 4.63
C PHE A 9 -10.35 -15.21 3.48
N PHE A 10 -9.46 -15.12 2.49
CA PHE A 10 -9.72 -14.32 1.29
C PHE A 10 -10.98 -14.77 0.55
N HIS A 11 -11.16 -16.07 0.36
CA HIS A 11 -12.31 -16.61 -0.35
C HIS A 11 -13.62 -16.25 0.36
N ALA A 12 -13.69 -16.50 1.68
CA ALA A 12 -14.87 -16.25 2.49
C ALA A 12 -15.28 -14.76 2.54
N HIS A 13 -14.32 -13.84 2.42
CA HIS A 13 -14.60 -12.42 2.62
C HIS A 13 -14.51 -11.56 1.35
N LEU A 14 -13.91 -12.06 0.27
CA LEU A 14 -13.80 -11.36 -1.02
C LEU A 14 -13.97 -12.30 -2.21
N GLY A 15 -13.25 -13.41 -2.24
CA GLY A 15 -13.15 -14.28 -3.42
C GLY A 15 -14.50 -14.80 -3.93
N GLN A 16 -15.39 -15.25 -3.03
CA GLN A 16 -16.73 -15.72 -3.41
C GLN A 16 -17.62 -14.62 -3.99
N TYR A 17 -17.37 -13.35 -3.68
CA TYR A 17 -18.13 -12.23 -4.25
C TYR A 17 -17.63 -11.85 -5.65
N LEU A 18 -16.35 -12.12 -5.93
CA LEU A 18 -15.77 -11.89 -7.26
C LEU A 18 -16.12 -13.03 -8.22
N VAL A 19 -16.14 -14.27 -7.73
CA VAL A 19 -16.51 -15.47 -8.50
C VAL A 19 -17.25 -16.46 -7.59
N PRO A 20 -18.60 -16.41 -7.55
CA PRO A 20 -19.42 -17.22 -6.63
C PRO A 20 -19.18 -18.73 -6.72
N ASP A 21 -18.92 -19.24 -7.93
CA ASP A 21 -18.75 -20.67 -8.16
C ASP A 21 -17.29 -21.16 -8.08
N ALA A 22 -16.35 -20.27 -7.69
CA ALA A 22 -14.93 -20.64 -7.61
C ALA A 22 -14.58 -21.34 -6.29
N SER A 23 -13.71 -22.34 -6.37
CA SER A 23 -13.03 -22.87 -5.19
C SER A 23 -12.14 -21.81 -4.52
N PRO A 24 -11.77 -21.96 -3.23
CA PRO A 24 -10.92 -20.98 -2.55
C PRO A 24 -9.65 -20.61 -3.32
N ARG A 25 -8.93 -21.61 -3.83
CA ARG A 25 -7.71 -21.39 -4.63
C ARG A 25 -7.96 -20.68 -5.95
N ASN A 26 -9.08 -20.95 -6.62
CA ASN A 26 -9.40 -20.34 -7.91
C ASN A 26 -9.88 -18.88 -7.74
N SER A 27 -10.45 -18.55 -6.58
CA SER A 27 -10.96 -17.22 -6.29
C SER A 27 -9.87 -16.16 -6.07
N THR A 28 -8.62 -16.54 -5.84
CA THR A 28 -7.51 -15.58 -5.59
C THR A 28 -6.96 -14.92 -6.87
N ALA A 29 -7.30 -15.43 -8.06
CA ALA A 29 -6.88 -14.87 -9.34
C ALA A 29 -8.01 -15.00 -10.39
N PRO A 30 -9.14 -14.29 -10.16
CA PRO A 30 -10.33 -14.39 -11.00
C PRO A 30 -10.12 -13.75 -12.37
N SER A 31 -10.92 -14.15 -13.35
CA SER A 31 -11.00 -13.52 -14.67
C SER A 31 -12.14 -12.51 -14.66
N LEU A 32 -11.82 -11.23 -14.75
CA LEU A 32 -12.79 -10.13 -14.68
C LEU A 32 -12.75 -9.26 -15.95
N PRO A 33 -13.89 -8.68 -16.38
CA PRO A 33 -13.90 -7.74 -17.50
C PRO A 33 -13.06 -6.49 -17.20
N THR A 34 -12.22 -6.05 -18.14
CA THR A 34 -11.28 -4.94 -17.96
C THR A 34 -11.78 -3.66 -18.61
N ARG A 35 -11.74 -2.53 -17.89
CA ARG A 35 -12.13 -1.20 -18.42
C ARG A 35 -10.94 -0.45 -19.05
N THR A 36 -10.17 -1.14 -19.90
CA THR A 36 -8.98 -0.53 -20.52
C THR A 36 -9.35 0.72 -21.31
N LYS A 37 -8.37 1.60 -21.55
CA LYS A 37 -8.53 2.76 -22.45
C LYS A 37 -9.10 2.32 -23.81
N ALA A 38 -8.58 1.25 -24.40
CA ALA A 38 -9.08 0.70 -25.65
C ALA A 38 -10.57 0.29 -25.57
N ALA A 39 -10.98 -0.37 -24.47
CA ALA A 39 -12.39 -0.75 -24.28
C ALA A 39 -13.31 0.47 -24.14
N ARG A 40 -12.82 1.56 -23.53
CA ARG A 40 -13.53 2.85 -23.44
C ARG A 40 -13.62 3.57 -24.77
N GLU A 41 -12.50 3.70 -25.50
CA GLU A 41 -12.47 4.34 -26.82
C GLU A 41 -13.36 3.62 -27.82
N ALA A 42 -13.51 2.29 -27.68
CA ALA A 42 -14.44 1.48 -28.46
C ALA A 42 -15.90 1.54 -27.96
N GLY A 43 -16.20 2.25 -26.86
CA GLY A 43 -17.57 2.41 -26.35
C GLY A 43 -18.23 1.10 -25.87
N LEU A 44 -17.45 0.11 -25.41
CA LEU A 44 -17.96 -1.22 -25.07
C LEU A 44 -18.84 -1.20 -23.81
N ALA A 45 -20.01 -1.84 -23.87
CA ALA A 45 -20.85 -2.05 -22.70
C ALA A 45 -20.18 -3.02 -21.72
N ALA A 46 -20.66 -3.09 -20.47
CA ALA A 46 -20.05 -3.93 -19.43
C ALA A 46 -19.93 -5.41 -19.82
N ALA A 47 -20.88 -5.92 -20.61
CA ALA A 47 -20.87 -7.29 -21.13
C ALA A 47 -19.84 -7.52 -22.24
N ASP A 48 -19.42 -6.46 -22.93
CA ASP A 48 -18.52 -6.50 -24.10
C ASP A 48 -17.06 -6.21 -23.72
N LEU A 49 -16.78 -5.91 -22.45
CA LEU A 49 -15.43 -5.59 -21.98
C LEU A 49 -14.50 -6.81 -22.09
N PRO A 50 -13.23 -6.61 -22.51
CA PRO A 50 -12.27 -7.70 -22.63
C PRO A 50 -11.97 -8.31 -21.26
N VAL A 51 -12.23 -9.61 -21.11
CA VAL A 51 -11.98 -10.34 -19.86
C VAL A 51 -10.50 -10.68 -19.74
N LYS A 52 -9.88 -10.27 -18.64
CA LYS A 52 -8.49 -10.62 -18.31
C LYS A 52 -8.41 -11.17 -16.90
N ARG A 53 -7.40 -12.02 -16.68
CA ARG A 53 -7.11 -12.55 -15.35
C ARG A 53 -6.51 -11.45 -14.47
N VAL A 54 -7.07 -11.23 -13.29
CA VAL A 54 -6.50 -10.34 -12.27
C VAL A 54 -5.02 -10.69 -12.06
N GLY A 55 -4.15 -9.67 -12.04
CA GLY A 55 -2.70 -9.82 -11.96
C GLY A 55 -1.97 -9.92 -13.31
N THR A 56 -2.64 -10.15 -14.43
CA THR A 56 -1.99 -10.17 -15.77
C THR A 56 -1.66 -8.76 -16.29
N GLY A 57 -0.68 -8.12 -15.65
CA GLY A 57 -0.25 -6.76 -15.98
C GLY A 57 -1.27 -5.68 -15.58
N MET A 58 -2.26 -6.03 -14.77
CA MET A 58 -3.27 -5.11 -14.24
C MET A 58 -2.96 -4.77 -12.78
N PRO A 59 -2.91 -3.49 -12.40
CA PRO A 59 -2.78 -3.11 -11.00
C PRO A 59 -4.05 -3.44 -10.25
N VAL A 60 -3.96 -4.38 -9.31
CA VAL A 60 -5.08 -4.80 -8.45
C VAL A 60 -4.61 -4.88 -7.01
N TYR A 61 -5.35 -4.24 -6.11
CA TYR A 61 -5.09 -4.25 -4.67
C TYR A 61 -6.32 -4.71 -3.92
N TYR A 62 -6.13 -5.25 -2.73
CA TYR A 62 -7.22 -5.66 -1.87
C TYR A 62 -6.94 -5.37 -0.40
N ILE A 63 -8.03 -5.16 0.32
CA ILE A 63 -8.11 -5.19 1.77
C ILE A 63 -9.24 -6.14 2.12
N VAL A 64 -9.01 -7.07 3.02
CA VAL A 64 -9.99 -8.06 3.45
C VAL A 64 -10.02 -8.12 4.96
N THR A 65 -11.18 -7.85 5.54
CA THR A 65 -11.46 -7.98 6.97
C THR A 65 -12.59 -9.01 7.17
N PRO A 66 -12.88 -9.46 8.40
CA PRO A 66 -13.98 -10.41 8.63
C PRO A 66 -15.36 -9.84 8.25
N SER A 67 -15.54 -8.52 8.35
CA SER A 67 -16.83 -7.86 8.10
C SER A 67 -16.96 -7.32 6.67
N HIS A 68 -15.86 -6.86 6.07
CA HIS A 68 -15.87 -6.10 4.82
C HIS A 68 -14.59 -6.30 3.98
N ALA A 69 -14.70 -6.12 2.67
CA ALA A 69 -13.55 -6.13 1.77
C ALA A 69 -13.57 -4.93 0.79
N TRP A 70 -12.37 -4.48 0.42
CA TRP A 70 -12.15 -3.47 -0.60
C TRP A 70 -11.35 -4.08 -1.73
N PHE A 71 -11.83 -3.90 -2.96
CA PHE A 71 -11.17 -4.36 -4.17
C PHE A 71 -10.86 -3.17 -5.07
N LEU A 72 -9.57 -2.83 -5.19
CA LEU A 72 -9.11 -1.64 -5.89
C LEU A 72 -8.52 -2.05 -7.24
N SER A 73 -9.17 -1.72 -8.35
CA SER A 73 -8.70 -2.08 -9.69
C SER A 73 -9.31 -1.22 -10.80
N ASN A 74 -8.87 -1.47 -12.03
CA ASN A 74 -9.49 -0.99 -13.27
C ASN A 74 -10.39 -2.06 -13.94
N THR A 75 -10.69 -3.15 -13.24
CA THR A 75 -11.62 -4.18 -13.70
C THR A 75 -13.03 -3.87 -13.22
N ALA A 76 -14.04 -4.29 -13.99
CA ALA A 76 -15.40 -4.29 -13.49
C ALA A 76 -15.53 -5.36 -12.40
N ALA A 77 -15.95 -4.95 -11.20
CA ALA A 77 -16.26 -5.83 -10.09
C ALA A 77 -17.59 -5.40 -9.45
N PRO A 78 -18.42 -6.35 -9.01
CA PRO A 78 -19.66 -6.02 -8.31
C PRO A 78 -19.34 -5.32 -6.98
N SER A 79 -20.16 -4.32 -6.63
CA SER A 79 -20.19 -3.76 -5.28
C SER A 79 -21.40 -4.31 -4.53
N SER A 80 -21.22 -4.58 -3.25
CA SER A 80 -22.27 -5.09 -2.35
C SER A 80 -22.07 -4.50 -0.95
N GLU A 81 -22.96 -4.82 -0.02
CA GLU A 81 -22.78 -4.45 1.39
C GLU A 81 -21.50 -5.02 2.02
N ARG A 82 -20.93 -6.09 1.44
CA ARG A 82 -19.73 -6.78 1.93
C ARG A 82 -18.46 -6.42 1.17
N VAL A 83 -18.59 -5.87 -0.03
CA VAL A 83 -17.47 -5.60 -0.94
C VAL A 83 -17.61 -4.23 -1.59
N THR A 84 -16.61 -3.37 -1.38
CA THR A 84 -16.48 -2.08 -2.08
C THR A 84 -15.50 -2.21 -3.24
N ALA A 85 -15.97 -2.00 -4.47
CA ALA A 85 -15.09 -1.86 -5.63
C ALA A 85 -14.64 -0.40 -5.76
N VAL A 86 -13.33 -0.16 -5.70
CA VAL A 86 -12.73 1.17 -5.81
C VAL A 86 -12.02 1.28 -7.15
N ARG A 87 -12.38 2.31 -7.93
CA ARG A 87 -11.71 2.61 -9.19
C ARG A 87 -10.39 3.31 -8.94
N ILE A 88 -9.32 2.77 -9.53
CA ILE A 88 -7.98 3.39 -9.48
C ILE A 88 -7.69 4.27 -10.70
N ASP A 89 -8.62 4.33 -11.65
CA ASP A 89 -8.61 5.22 -12.81
C ASP A 89 -9.74 6.26 -12.78
N ASP A 90 -9.53 7.41 -13.42
CA ASP A 90 -10.59 8.38 -13.72
C ASP A 90 -11.37 7.94 -14.96
N ASP A 91 -12.38 8.71 -15.33
CA ASP A 91 -13.20 8.43 -16.52
C ASP A 91 -12.41 8.60 -17.82
N GLU A 92 -11.34 9.40 -17.82
CA GLU A 92 -10.38 9.53 -18.95
C GLU A 92 -9.30 8.44 -18.99
N GLY A 93 -9.21 7.59 -17.97
CA GLY A 93 -8.31 6.43 -17.90
C GLY A 93 -6.91 6.73 -17.39
N ARG A 94 -6.73 7.89 -16.78
CA ARG A 94 -5.54 8.27 -16.02
C ARG A 94 -5.67 7.72 -14.60
N ALA A 95 -4.55 7.51 -13.91
CA ALA A 95 -4.58 7.04 -12.54
C ALA A 95 -5.22 8.11 -11.63
N ALA A 96 -6.47 7.88 -11.21
CA ALA A 96 -7.19 8.75 -10.27
C ALA A 96 -6.80 8.46 -8.83
N ILE A 97 -6.58 7.18 -8.49
CA ILE A 97 -6.23 6.77 -7.13
C ILE A 97 -5.08 5.78 -7.24
N LYS A 98 -3.92 6.12 -6.70
CA LYS A 98 -2.80 5.17 -6.62
C LYS A 98 -3.12 4.15 -5.51
N GLY A 99 -3.33 2.88 -5.85
CA GLY A 99 -3.79 1.86 -4.89
C GLY A 99 -2.87 1.66 -3.68
N ASN A 100 -1.56 1.81 -3.85
CA ASN A 100 -0.60 1.81 -2.75
C ASN A 100 -0.79 2.98 -1.76
N GLN A 101 -1.21 4.15 -2.26
CA GLN A 101 -1.57 5.30 -1.41
C GLN A 101 -2.85 5.02 -0.65
N TYR A 102 -3.90 4.52 -1.32
CA TYR A 102 -5.14 4.11 -0.66
C TYR A 102 -4.83 3.17 0.51
N LEU A 103 -4.03 2.13 0.28
CA LEU A 103 -3.64 1.17 1.30
C LEU A 103 -2.90 1.80 2.48
N ALA A 104 -1.93 2.68 2.21
CA ALA A 104 -1.19 3.36 3.26
C ALA A 104 -2.11 4.25 4.12
N HIS A 105 -3.09 4.92 3.49
CA HIS A 105 -4.06 5.73 4.20
C HIS A 105 -5.09 4.90 4.95
N TRP A 106 -5.58 3.80 4.38
CA TRP A 106 -6.45 2.86 5.08
C TRP A 106 -5.75 2.29 6.33
N LEU A 107 -4.48 1.92 6.22
CA LEU A 107 -3.67 1.48 7.37
C LEU A 107 -3.57 2.57 8.45
N TYR A 108 -3.37 3.82 8.05
CA TYR A 108 -3.26 4.92 9.00
C TYR A 108 -4.62 5.27 9.66
N HIS A 109 -5.71 5.32 8.89
CA HIS A 109 -6.99 5.88 9.31
C HIS A 109 -8.01 4.84 9.79
N GLU A 110 -8.05 3.66 9.17
CA GLU A 110 -9.20 2.74 9.25
C GLU A 110 -8.83 1.36 9.80
N ALA A 111 -7.58 0.92 9.64
CA ALA A 111 -7.20 -0.44 9.99
C ALA A 111 -7.43 -0.74 11.49
N PRO A 112 -8.06 -1.88 11.83
CA PRO A 112 -8.32 -2.24 13.22
C PRO A 112 -7.02 -2.62 13.93
N LEU A 113 -6.99 -2.42 15.25
CA LEU A 113 -5.86 -2.80 16.11
C LEU A 113 -6.03 -4.18 16.76
N ASP A 114 -7.23 -4.74 16.68
CA ASP A 114 -7.69 -5.91 17.44
C ASP A 114 -8.28 -7.02 16.57
N GLN A 115 -8.35 -6.82 15.25
CA GLN A 115 -8.94 -7.78 14.32
C GLN A 115 -7.99 -8.17 13.19
N PRO A 116 -7.96 -9.45 12.80
CA PRO A 116 -7.13 -9.90 11.69
C PRO A 116 -7.62 -9.31 10.37
N PHE A 117 -6.68 -9.04 9.46
CA PHE A 117 -7.02 -8.64 8.10
C PHE A 117 -5.98 -9.15 7.12
N LEU A 118 -6.30 -9.12 5.83
CA LEU A 118 -5.41 -9.52 4.76
C LEU A 118 -5.36 -8.39 3.73
N ILE A 119 -4.16 -7.89 3.47
CA ILE A 119 -3.92 -6.78 2.53
C ILE A 119 -2.84 -7.18 1.54
N GLY A 120 -2.94 -6.67 0.32
CA GLY A 120 -1.97 -7.01 -0.70
C GLY A 120 -2.31 -6.46 -2.07
N ASN A 121 -1.49 -6.89 -3.03
CA ASN A 121 -1.76 -6.74 -4.45
C ASN A 121 -1.78 -8.09 -5.14
N VAL A 122 -2.51 -8.16 -6.27
CA VAL A 122 -2.46 -9.32 -7.15
C VAL A 122 -1.59 -8.96 -8.35
N GLU A 123 -0.52 -9.71 -8.56
CA GLU A 123 0.36 -9.56 -9.72
C GLU A 123 0.35 -10.85 -10.57
N LYS A 124 1.23 -10.93 -11.57
CA LYS A 124 1.21 -12.00 -12.57
C LYS A 124 1.48 -13.39 -11.98
N ALA A 125 2.27 -13.46 -10.91
CA ALA A 125 2.55 -14.70 -10.21
C ALA A 125 1.39 -15.08 -9.27
N SER A 126 1.28 -16.38 -8.94
CA SER A 126 0.24 -16.86 -8.04
C SER A 126 0.33 -16.15 -6.68
N PRO A 127 -0.72 -15.44 -6.22
CA PRO A 127 -0.67 -14.70 -4.96
C PRO A 127 -0.64 -15.61 -3.75
N ILE A 128 -1.06 -16.88 -3.89
CA ILE A 128 -1.24 -17.84 -2.80
C ILE A 128 0.01 -17.97 -1.92
N ALA A 129 1.20 -18.05 -2.51
CA ALA A 129 2.43 -18.21 -1.75
C ALA A 129 2.76 -16.96 -0.91
N ALA A 130 2.39 -15.77 -1.37
CA ALA A 130 2.63 -14.52 -0.67
C ALA A 130 1.56 -14.21 0.38
N MET A 131 0.35 -14.76 0.25
CA MET A 131 -0.78 -14.47 1.15
C MET A 131 -0.50 -14.87 2.59
N ALA A 132 -0.73 -13.93 3.50
CA ALA A 132 -0.64 -14.11 4.93
C ALA A 132 -1.63 -13.17 5.63
N ILE A 133 -2.24 -13.67 6.71
CA ILE A 133 -3.13 -12.87 7.54
C ILE A 133 -2.26 -11.96 8.43
N SER A 134 -2.56 -10.67 8.42
CA SER A 134 -2.01 -9.68 9.34
C SER A 134 -2.64 -9.87 10.71
N LEU A 135 -1.82 -9.74 11.75
CA LEU A 135 -2.22 -9.79 13.16
C LEU A 135 -1.83 -8.45 13.79
N PRO A 136 -2.74 -7.47 13.80
CA PRO A 136 -2.49 -6.17 14.38
C PRO A 136 -2.26 -6.24 15.90
N PRO A 137 -1.59 -5.22 16.48
CA PRO A 137 -0.95 -4.11 15.79
C PRO A 137 0.46 -4.43 15.27
N THR A 138 1.12 -5.46 15.79
CA THR A 138 2.57 -5.62 15.70
C THR A 138 3.06 -6.32 14.43
N ARG A 139 2.18 -7.06 13.74
CA ARG A 139 2.56 -7.83 12.55
C ARG A 139 1.56 -7.63 11.42
N ILE A 140 1.75 -6.53 10.70
CA ILE A 140 1.02 -6.29 9.45
C ILE A 140 1.86 -6.83 8.29
N ILE A 141 1.23 -7.62 7.43
CA ILE A 141 1.86 -8.23 6.27
C ILE A 141 1.14 -7.73 5.03
N PHE A 142 1.83 -6.91 4.23
CA PHE A 142 1.39 -6.60 2.89
C PHE A 142 1.88 -7.67 1.92
N CYS A 143 0.93 -8.40 1.34
CA CYS A 143 1.17 -9.53 0.46
C CYS A 143 1.45 -9.03 -0.97
N THR A 144 2.65 -9.28 -1.48
CA THR A 144 3.07 -8.88 -2.83
C THR A 144 3.90 -9.97 -3.49
N THR A 145 3.73 -10.22 -4.78
CA THR A 145 4.49 -11.27 -5.46
C THR A 145 5.80 -10.78 -6.10
N GLY A 146 6.22 -9.54 -5.80
CA GLY A 146 7.43 -8.92 -6.32
C GLY A 146 8.72 -9.32 -5.58
N LYS A 147 9.82 -8.60 -5.85
CA LYS A 147 11.19 -8.86 -5.34
C LYS A 147 11.28 -9.10 -3.82
N TYR A 148 10.36 -8.53 -3.04
CA TYR A 148 10.37 -8.61 -1.58
C TYR A 148 9.46 -9.72 -1.03
N GLY A 149 8.52 -10.26 -1.82
CA GLY A 149 7.56 -11.33 -1.44
C GLY A 149 6.54 -10.96 -0.36
N ARG A 150 6.96 -10.28 0.71
CA ARG A 150 6.09 -9.75 1.77
C ARG A 150 6.75 -8.52 2.36
N LEU A 151 5.96 -7.48 2.60
CA LEU A 151 6.38 -6.35 3.42
C LEU A 151 5.82 -6.59 4.82
N VAL A 152 6.68 -6.58 5.84
CA VAL A 152 6.26 -6.71 7.24
C VAL A 152 6.51 -5.39 7.94
N LEU A 153 5.55 -4.94 8.73
CA LEU A 153 5.66 -3.71 9.53
C LEU A 153 4.85 -3.79 10.83
N ASN A 154 5.13 -2.86 11.73
CA ASN A 154 4.31 -2.56 12.89
C ASN A 154 3.36 -1.39 12.59
N LEU A 155 2.06 -1.57 12.82
CA LEU A 155 1.03 -0.59 12.54
C LEU A 155 1.15 0.66 13.42
N LEU A 156 1.51 0.49 14.69
CA LEU A 156 1.64 1.61 15.63
C LEU A 156 2.84 2.46 15.27
N ASP A 157 3.99 1.82 15.03
CA ASP A 157 5.21 2.49 14.56
C ASP A 157 4.94 3.30 13.27
N PHE A 158 4.21 2.71 12.31
CA PHE A 158 3.82 3.44 11.10
C PHE A 158 2.94 4.67 11.40
N ARG A 159 1.95 4.54 12.28
CA ARG A 159 1.05 5.66 12.66
C ARG A 159 1.80 6.76 13.41
N GLU A 160 2.68 6.38 14.32
CA GLU A 160 3.56 7.28 15.08
C GLU A 160 4.55 8.00 14.16
N ASP A 161 5.11 7.29 13.17
CA ASP A 161 5.98 7.88 12.16
C ASP A 161 5.24 8.91 11.30
N VAL A 162 4.00 8.62 10.86
CA VAL A 162 3.18 9.59 10.11
C VAL A 162 2.95 10.86 10.94
N ALA A 163 2.63 10.70 12.24
CA ALA A 163 2.45 11.83 13.15
C ALA A 163 3.75 12.63 13.33
N THR A 164 4.88 11.94 13.49
CA THR A 164 6.22 12.54 13.63
C THR A 164 6.60 13.35 12.40
N VAL A 165 6.41 12.80 11.19
CA VAL A 165 6.67 13.52 9.93
C VAL A 165 5.81 14.77 9.85
N ARG A 166 4.49 14.67 10.11
CA ARG A 166 3.56 15.81 10.07
C ARG A 166 3.95 16.90 11.08
N ALA A 167 4.23 16.53 12.32
CA ALA A 167 4.60 17.46 13.39
C ALA A 167 5.91 18.20 13.11
N SER A 168 6.86 17.56 12.43
CA SER A 168 8.14 18.18 12.10
C SER A 168 8.05 19.31 11.07
N GLY A 169 7.02 19.31 10.22
CA GLY A 169 6.94 20.20 9.06
C GLY A 169 8.00 19.96 7.97
N ILE A 170 8.86 18.94 8.13
CA ILE A 170 9.88 18.57 7.16
C ILE A 170 9.26 17.65 6.10
N PRO A 171 9.41 17.94 4.79
CA PRO A 171 8.93 17.04 3.74
C PRO A 171 9.52 15.64 3.87
N TRP A 172 8.68 14.60 3.70
CA TRP A 172 9.12 13.21 3.82
C TRP A 172 10.32 12.87 2.95
N GLU A 173 10.38 13.35 1.69
CA GLU A 173 11.53 13.10 0.81
C GLU A 173 12.84 13.66 1.37
N THR A 174 12.78 14.76 2.13
CA THR A 174 13.95 15.31 2.83
C THR A 174 14.37 14.41 3.99
N LEU A 175 13.41 13.92 4.79
CA LEU A 175 13.66 12.97 5.88
C LEU A 175 14.21 11.64 5.35
N ARG A 176 13.61 11.09 4.28
CA ARG A 176 14.04 9.87 3.59
C ARG A 176 15.48 10.00 3.11
N LYS A 177 15.80 11.10 2.41
CA LYS A 177 17.17 11.40 1.96
C LYS A 177 18.13 11.46 3.15
N ALA A 178 17.79 12.20 4.20
CA ALA A 178 18.66 12.34 5.36
C ALA A 178 18.87 11.00 6.10
N ASN A 179 17.86 10.14 6.16
CA ASN A 179 17.96 8.81 6.76
C ASN A 179 18.90 7.89 5.96
N LEU A 180 18.81 7.93 4.62
CA LEU A 180 19.75 7.22 3.73
C LEU A 180 21.19 7.72 3.91
N LEU A 181 21.39 9.03 4.02
CA LEU A 181 22.73 9.60 4.26
C LEU A 181 23.29 9.17 5.62
N LYS A 182 22.47 9.11 6.68
CA LYS A 182 22.90 8.60 8.00
C LYS A 182 23.35 7.15 7.91
N GLU A 183 22.66 6.32 7.12
CA GLU A 183 23.04 4.93 6.94
C GLU A 183 24.34 4.79 6.14
N LYS A 184 24.56 5.60 5.10
CA LYS A 184 25.86 5.66 4.40
C LYS A 184 27.01 6.03 5.32
N VAL A 185 26.82 7.02 6.20
CA VAL A 185 27.83 7.39 7.21
C VAL A 185 28.13 6.21 8.14
N ARG A 186 27.11 5.46 8.58
CA ARG A 186 27.31 4.25 9.40
C ARG A 186 28.04 3.13 8.65
N GLN A 187 27.75 2.95 7.37
CA GLN A 187 28.39 1.93 6.54
C GLN A 187 29.87 2.25 6.27
N SER A 188 30.21 3.52 6.01
CA SER A 188 31.61 3.97 5.93
C SER A 188 32.36 3.76 7.24
N ALA A 189 31.75 4.08 8.39
CA ALA A 189 32.35 3.81 9.71
C ALA A 189 32.61 2.32 9.99
N LYS A 190 31.94 1.42 9.26
CA LYS A 190 32.16 -0.03 9.28
C LYS A 190 33.14 -0.52 8.21
N GLY A 191 33.75 0.37 7.44
CA GLY A 191 34.64 0.04 6.33
C GLY A 191 33.95 -0.53 5.09
N ILE A 192 32.61 -0.43 4.98
CA ILE A 192 31.84 -0.97 3.86
C ILE A 192 31.85 -0.03 2.65
N LEU A 193 31.89 1.28 2.91
CA LEU A 193 31.90 2.32 1.89
C LEU A 193 33.18 3.16 1.98
N ALA A 194 33.54 3.81 0.87
CA ALA A 194 34.75 4.62 0.80
C ALA A 194 34.63 5.88 1.70
N PRO A 195 35.71 6.30 2.38
CA PRO A 195 35.70 7.48 3.27
C PRO A 195 35.23 8.78 2.63
N GLN A 196 35.43 8.94 1.31
CA GLN A 196 34.98 10.11 0.55
C GLN A 196 33.44 10.23 0.51
N GLU A 197 32.73 9.10 0.51
CA GLU A 197 31.27 9.09 0.55
C GLU A 197 30.74 9.56 1.90
N GLU A 198 31.46 9.27 2.99
CA GLU A 198 31.12 9.76 4.32
C GLU A 198 31.27 11.28 4.42
N VAL A 199 32.38 11.84 3.93
CA VAL A 199 32.60 13.29 3.93
C VAL A 199 31.47 14.00 3.17
N THR A 200 31.10 13.46 2.01
CA THR A 200 30.00 13.99 1.19
C THR A 200 28.66 13.89 1.93
N ALA A 201 28.36 12.74 2.51
CA ALA A 201 27.12 12.52 3.25
C ALA A 201 27.00 13.43 4.49
N ARG A 202 28.09 13.60 5.26
CA ARG A 202 28.12 14.51 6.41
C ARG A 202 27.90 15.96 5.99
N LYS A 203 28.52 16.40 4.89
CA LYS A 203 28.34 17.74 4.33
C LYS A 203 26.88 17.98 3.93
N GLU A 204 26.25 17.01 3.26
CA GLU A 204 24.83 17.11 2.89
C GLU A 204 23.90 17.12 4.09
N ILE A 205 24.11 16.24 5.08
CA ILE A 205 23.35 16.27 6.34
C ILE A 205 23.52 17.63 7.02
N GLY A 206 24.73 18.20 7.04
CA GLY A 206 24.99 19.53 7.58
C GLY A 206 24.19 20.64 6.91
N LYS A 207 24.05 20.59 5.56
CA LYS A 207 23.19 21.53 4.82
C LYS A 207 21.73 21.37 5.19
N LEU A 208 21.23 20.13 5.28
CA LEU A 208 19.84 19.87 5.65
C LEU A 208 19.53 20.32 7.08
N ARG A 209 20.45 20.11 8.03
CA ARG A 209 20.32 20.59 9.42
C ARG A 209 20.27 22.10 9.54
N LYS A 210 21.02 22.83 8.71
CA LYS A 210 20.96 24.30 8.69
C LYS A 210 19.59 24.79 8.21
N LYS A 211 18.96 24.07 7.28
CA LYS A 211 17.61 24.37 6.78
C LYS A 211 16.50 23.92 7.75
N HIS A 212 16.73 22.80 8.45
CA HIS A 212 15.78 22.13 9.34
C HIS A 212 16.49 21.79 10.67
N PRO A 213 16.50 22.70 11.66
CA PRO A 213 17.20 22.50 12.94
C PRO A 213 16.77 21.22 13.69
N GLU A 214 15.49 20.87 13.61
CA GLU A 214 14.83 19.72 14.22
C GLU A 214 15.08 18.38 13.50
N LEU A 215 15.82 18.39 12.37
CA LEU A 215 16.03 17.22 11.52
C LEU A 215 16.55 16.00 12.29
N LEU A 216 17.57 16.18 13.13
CA LEU A 216 18.17 15.03 13.84
C LEU A 216 17.26 14.45 14.92
N ALA A 217 16.50 15.30 15.61
CA ALA A 217 15.53 14.87 16.60
C ALA A 217 14.40 14.09 15.92
N THR A 218 13.88 14.62 14.81
CA THR A 218 12.85 13.96 13.99
C THR A 218 13.34 12.60 13.49
N LEU A 219 14.55 12.52 12.90
CA LEU A 219 15.14 11.26 12.44
C LEU A 219 15.49 10.27 13.56
N LYS A 220 15.51 10.69 14.82
CA LYS A 220 15.71 9.81 15.98
C LYS A 220 14.37 9.28 16.49
N ALA A 221 13.30 10.06 16.37
CA ALA A 221 11.95 9.67 16.73
C ALA A 221 11.33 8.69 15.72
N LEU A 222 11.77 8.71 14.45
CA LEU A 222 11.27 7.77 13.46
C LEU A 222 11.68 6.31 13.72
N HIS A 223 10.70 5.42 13.66
CA HIS A 223 10.86 3.96 13.68
C HIS A 223 11.31 3.46 12.30
N ALA A 224 10.83 4.10 11.23
CA ALA A 224 11.16 3.78 9.85
C ALA A 224 12.67 3.84 9.56
N LYS A 225 13.25 2.66 9.33
CA LYS A 225 14.62 2.48 8.84
C LYS A 225 14.65 2.45 7.31
N PRO A 226 15.76 2.83 6.65
CA PRO A 226 15.88 2.66 5.21
C PRO A 226 15.60 1.21 4.79
N GLY A 227 14.68 1.02 3.84
CA GLY A 227 14.28 -0.30 3.34
C GLY A 227 13.29 -1.07 4.22
N SER A 228 12.85 -0.51 5.35
CA SER A 228 11.79 -1.10 6.19
C SER A 228 10.40 -1.01 5.55
N GLY A 229 9.45 -1.77 6.11
CA GLY A 229 8.05 -1.71 5.71
C GLY A 229 7.42 -0.35 6.00
N GLU A 230 7.71 0.19 7.17
CA GLU A 230 7.28 1.52 7.62
C GLU A 230 7.79 2.60 6.68
N ALA A 231 9.07 2.59 6.29
CA ALA A 231 9.63 3.54 5.33
C ALA A 231 8.97 3.44 3.95
N THR A 232 8.60 2.23 3.53
CA THR A 232 7.90 1.99 2.27
C THR A 232 6.49 2.58 2.31
N LEU A 233 5.74 2.34 3.40
CA LEU A 233 4.41 2.91 3.57
C LEU A 233 4.43 4.43 3.72
N LEU A 234 5.40 5.01 4.43
CA LEU A 234 5.55 6.46 4.52
C LEU A 234 5.78 7.09 3.14
N HIS A 235 6.57 6.44 2.29
CA HIS A 235 6.74 6.87 0.92
C HIS A 235 5.40 6.83 0.16
N TRP A 236 4.61 5.77 0.27
CA TRP A 236 3.28 5.73 -0.34
C TRP A 236 2.37 6.82 0.22
N PHE A 237 2.34 7.01 1.54
CA PHE A 237 1.47 7.95 2.23
C PHE A 237 1.71 9.41 1.83
N PHE A 238 2.98 9.82 1.73
CA PHE A 238 3.41 11.19 1.44
C PHE A 238 3.78 11.45 -0.02
N GLN A 239 3.66 10.46 -0.92
CA GLN A 239 3.98 10.64 -2.33
C GLN A 239 3.05 11.69 -2.98
N GLU A 240 3.63 12.62 -3.74
CA GLU A 240 2.91 13.68 -4.44
C GLU A 240 1.85 13.14 -5.43
N GLY A 241 0.78 13.94 -5.63
CA GLY A 241 -0.39 13.56 -6.43
C GLY A 241 -1.41 12.69 -5.68
N ASN A 242 -1.60 12.94 -4.38
CA ASN A 242 -2.47 12.17 -3.50
C ASN A 242 -3.95 12.61 -3.61
N TYR A 243 -4.72 11.88 -4.41
CA TYR A 243 -6.17 12.04 -4.56
C TYR A 243 -7.00 11.41 -3.43
N TYR A 244 -6.41 10.56 -2.57
CA TYR A 244 -7.13 9.87 -1.50
C TYR A 244 -7.66 10.84 -0.43
N GLY A 245 -6.90 11.90 -0.13
CA GLY A 245 -7.36 12.98 0.76
C GLY A 245 -8.56 13.75 0.22
N GLN A 246 -8.84 13.70 -1.08
CA GLN A 246 -10.02 14.32 -1.70
C GLN A 246 -11.23 13.38 -1.68
N VAL A 247 -11.01 12.08 -1.90
CA VAL A 247 -12.07 11.05 -1.89
C VAL A 247 -12.62 10.80 -0.48
N ILE A 248 -11.79 10.73 0.56
CA ILE A 248 -12.29 10.62 1.95
C ILE A 248 -13.06 11.87 2.37
N LYS A 249 -12.61 13.07 1.99
CA LYS A 249 -13.37 14.30 2.25
C LYS A 249 -14.73 14.28 1.58
N ALA A 250 -14.81 13.84 0.32
CA ALA A 250 -16.08 13.75 -0.41
C ALA A 250 -17.02 12.69 0.20
N ALA A 251 -16.50 11.52 0.60
CA ALA A 251 -17.29 10.46 1.22
C ALA A 251 -17.78 10.83 2.63
N GLN A 252 -16.96 11.54 3.42
CA GLN A 252 -17.36 12.03 4.75
C GLN A 252 -18.39 13.16 4.65
N GLN A 253 -18.26 14.05 3.66
CA GLN A 253 -19.21 15.13 3.42
C GLN A 253 -20.55 14.64 2.84
N ALA A 254 -20.57 13.52 2.11
CA ALA A 254 -21.80 12.92 1.61
C ALA A 254 -22.58 12.11 2.69
N ALA A 255 -21.94 11.84 3.83
CA ALA A 255 -22.52 11.13 4.97
C ALA A 255 -22.92 12.07 6.14
N SER A 256 -22.77 13.40 5.97
CA SER A 256 -23.22 14.43 6.91
C SER A 256 -24.47 15.14 6.37
#